data_AF-A0A8H8BTA4-F1
#
_entry.id   AF-A0A8H8BTA4-F1
#
_cell.length_a   1.000
_cell.length_b   1.000
_cell.length_c   1.000
_cell.angle_alpha   90.00
_cell.angle_beta   90.00
_cell.angle_gamma   90.00
#
_symmetry.space_group_name_H-M   'P 1'
#
loop_
_entity.id
_entity.type
_entity.pdbx_description
1 polymer ?
#
loop_
_entity_poly.entity_id
_entity_poly.type
_entity_poly.pdbx_seq_one_letter_code
_entity_poly.pdbx_strand_id
1 'polypeptide(L)'
;MKNFATILVFSLTAFVAASPARGDRAKAKAAAAVAAAAAGGAGVAAGAGGDVTRGSDTMVMKEVGGIPGNECLTFRNNGEIVDAACANTAADRQVTPSTNAAGVDVLLVQRGFDAGFRPDLVGVQACIGFNGTAMKAVDCAGSDEMVSLVGGQLTATSGACQSGHDDKAQLTVDPAGTNCVGVTLTTVTPTAP
;
A
#
# COMPACT_ATOMS: atom_id res chain seq x y z
N MET A 1 -47.07 -1.93 48.21
CA MET A 1 -47.34 -2.90 47.13
C MET A 1 -46.03 -3.56 46.75
N LYS A 2 -46.00 -4.89 46.91
CA LYS A 2 -45.05 -5.91 46.41
C LYS A 2 -43.60 -5.50 46.09
N ASN A 3 -42.71 -5.95 46.98
CA ASN A 3 -41.31 -6.25 46.74
C ASN A 3 -41.16 -7.29 45.61
N PHE A 4 -40.19 -7.12 44.70
CA PHE A 4 -39.54 -8.24 44.03
C PHE A 4 -38.07 -7.92 43.77
N ALA A 5 -37.22 -8.54 44.58
CA ALA A 5 -35.78 -8.63 44.40
C ALA A 5 -35.49 -9.60 43.23
N THR A 6 -34.70 -9.14 42.25
CA THR A 6 -34.15 -10.03 41.22
C THR A 6 -32.71 -10.34 41.59
N ILE A 7 -32.51 -11.58 42.04
CA ILE A 7 -31.22 -12.21 42.33
C ILE A 7 -30.70 -12.75 40.99
N LEU A 8 -29.61 -12.21 40.46
CA LEU A 8 -28.88 -12.82 39.35
C LEU A 8 -27.78 -13.71 39.94
N VAL A 9 -27.95 -15.01 39.75
CA VAL A 9 -27.10 -16.09 40.26
C VAL A 9 -25.78 -16.13 39.48
N PHE A 10 -24.66 -15.96 40.18
CA PHE A 10 -23.32 -16.34 39.74
C PHE A 10 -23.24 -17.86 39.64
N SER A 11 -22.93 -18.41 38.46
CA SER A 11 -22.56 -19.82 38.31
C SER A 11 -21.08 -19.91 37.97
N LEU A 12 -20.31 -20.34 38.97
CA LEU A 12 -18.87 -20.57 38.92
C LEU A 12 -18.65 -22.06 38.59
N THR A 13 -18.38 -22.40 37.34
CA THR A 13 -18.01 -23.78 36.97
C THR A 13 -16.52 -24.00 37.22
N ALA A 14 -16.22 -24.74 38.28
CA ALA A 14 -14.88 -25.25 38.55
C ALA A 14 -14.52 -26.38 37.56
N PHE A 15 -13.42 -26.22 36.82
CA PHE A 15 -12.83 -27.29 36.02
C PHE A 15 -11.96 -28.17 36.91
N VAL A 16 -12.33 -29.45 37.00
CA VAL A 16 -11.51 -30.53 37.53
C VAL A 16 -10.39 -30.84 36.53
N ALA A 17 -9.14 -30.56 36.90
CA ALA A 17 -7.98 -31.00 36.14
C ALA A 17 -7.65 -32.45 36.51
N ALA A 18 -7.95 -33.38 35.60
CA ALA A 18 -7.50 -34.76 35.66
C ALA A 18 -6.06 -34.86 35.10
N SER A 19 -5.13 -35.38 35.91
CA SER A 19 -3.77 -35.72 35.47
C SER A 19 -3.76 -37.07 34.74
N PRO A 20 -3.27 -37.18 33.49
CA PRO A 20 -2.96 -38.47 32.90
C PRO A 20 -1.48 -38.82 33.03
N ALA A 21 -1.29 -40.12 33.15
CA ALA A 21 -0.05 -40.83 33.41
C ALA A 21 0.99 -40.73 32.27
N ARG A 22 2.23 -41.04 32.66
CA ARG A 22 3.42 -41.22 31.81
C ARG A 22 3.14 -42.18 30.66
N GLY A 23 3.28 -41.67 29.43
CA GLY A 23 3.38 -42.46 28.21
C GLY A 23 3.54 -41.52 27.02
N ASP A 24 4.57 -41.75 26.20
CA ASP A 24 4.71 -41.25 24.83
C ASP A 24 5.10 -39.78 24.60
N ARG A 25 6.31 -39.43 25.06
CA ARG A 25 7.10 -38.28 24.58
C ARG A 25 7.61 -38.49 23.13
N ALA A 26 6.71 -38.58 22.16
CA ALA A 26 7.10 -38.57 20.74
C ALA A 26 6.05 -37.96 19.78
N LYS A 27 4.84 -37.62 20.25
CA LYS A 27 3.79 -36.99 19.41
C LYS A 27 3.31 -35.62 19.92
N ALA A 28 3.98 -35.05 20.92
CA ALA A 28 3.66 -33.75 21.54
C ALA A 28 4.38 -32.54 20.90
N LYS A 29 4.49 -32.50 19.57
CA LYS A 29 4.98 -31.32 18.82
C LYS A 29 4.03 -30.86 17.71
N ALA A 30 2.77 -31.30 17.73
CA ALA A 30 1.79 -30.99 16.70
C ALA A 30 0.43 -30.47 17.21
N ALA A 31 0.28 -30.16 18.51
CA ALA A 31 -1.02 -29.72 19.06
C ALA A 31 -0.90 -28.70 20.20
N ALA A 32 0.03 -27.75 20.09
CA ALA A 32 0.15 -26.62 21.02
C ALA A 32 0.45 -25.32 20.26
N ALA A 33 -0.57 -24.80 19.57
CA ALA A 33 -0.69 -23.39 19.17
C ALA A 33 -2.08 -23.15 18.55
N VAL A 34 -3.15 -23.40 19.29
CA VAL A 34 -4.48 -22.83 18.98
C VAL A 34 -4.91 -22.01 20.19
N ALA A 35 -4.46 -20.76 20.22
CA ALA A 35 -5.09 -19.60 20.87
C ALA A 35 -4.09 -18.44 20.96
N ALA A 36 -3.93 -17.67 19.87
CA ALA A 36 -3.59 -16.25 19.92
C ALA A 36 -3.69 -15.64 18.51
N ALA A 37 -4.56 -14.64 18.38
CA ALA A 37 -4.56 -13.57 17.36
C ALA A 37 -4.60 -13.98 15.87
N ALA A 38 -5.81 -14.08 15.32
CA ALA A 38 -6.04 -13.86 13.88
C ALA A 38 -6.47 -12.40 13.66
N ALA A 39 -5.56 -11.47 13.92
CA ALA A 39 -5.55 -10.12 13.38
C ALA A 39 -4.17 -9.95 12.74
N GLY A 40 -4.11 -10.15 11.42
CA GLY A 40 -2.88 -10.11 10.66
C GLY A 40 -3.23 -10.31 9.21
N GLY A 41 -3.41 -9.20 8.48
CA GLY A 41 -3.62 -9.23 7.04
C GLY A 41 -2.53 -10.06 6.39
N ALA A 42 -2.93 -11.07 5.64
CA ALA A 42 -2.04 -11.84 4.80
C ALA A 42 -1.41 -10.87 3.80
N GLY A 43 -0.13 -10.55 4.00
CA GLY A 43 0.69 -9.91 3.00
C GLY A 43 0.65 -10.75 1.73
N VAL A 44 0.08 -10.18 0.67
CA VAL A 44 0.07 -10.79 -0.64
C VAL A 44 1.52 -10.84 -1.11
N ALA A 45 2.02 -12.04 -1.38
CA ALA A 45 3.39 -12.26 -1.83
C ALA A 45 3.63 -11.45 -3.12
N ALA A 46 4.59 -10.53 -3.05
CA ALA A 46 5.06 -9.74 -4.17
C ALA A 46 5.58 -10.66 -5.28
N GLY A 47 5.33 -10.29 -6.54
CA GLY A 47 5.95 -10.92 -7.69
C GLY A 47 7.47 -11.00 -7.50
N ALA A 48 8.05 -12.15 -7.85
CA ALA A 48 9.46 -12.44 -7.65
C ALA A 48 10.34 -11.49 -8.47
N GLY A 49 11.04 -10.59 -7.78
CA GLY A 49 12.08 -9.72 -8.34
C GLY A 49 12.16 -8.35 -7.65
N GLY A 50 12.97 -8.24 -6.59
CA GLY A 50 13.48 -6.97 -6.05
C GLY A 50 13.08 -6.65 -4.60
N ASP A 51 14.03 -6.63 -3.68
CA ASP A 51 14.57 -5.45 -2.98
C ASP A 51 13.68 -4.35 -2.38
N VAL A 52 12.34 -4.34 -2.52
CA VAL A 52 11.49 -3.34 -1.86
C VAL A 52 10.81 -3.93 -0.63
N THR A 53 11.05 -3.31 0.51
CA THR A 53 10.30 -3.54 1.75
C THR A 53 9.00 -2.74 1.69
N ARG A 54 7.92 -3.44 1.40
CA ARG A 54 6.57 -2.84 1.31
C ARG A 54 6.07 -2.37 2.68
N GLY A 55 5.49 -1.18 2.74
CA GLY A 55 4.81 -0.67 3.93
C GLY A 55 3.45 -1.32 4.20
N SER A 56 2.81 -0.93 5.30
CA SER A 56 1.55 -1.52 5.78
C SER A 56 0.31 -1.09 4.99
N ASP A 57 0.32 0.11 4.44
CA ASP A 57 -0.88 0.76 3.93
C ASP A 57 -0.80 0.96 2.42
N THR A 58 -1.70 0.32 1.69
CA THR A 58 -1.92 0.64 0.29
C THR A 58 -2.96 1.74 0.19
N MET A 59 -2.73 2.69 -0.70
CA MET A 59 -3.52 3.90 -0.78
C MET A 59 -3.82 4.25 -2.23
N VAL A 60 -4.91 4.99 -2.38
CA VAL A 60 -5.25 5.69 -3.59
C VAL A 60 -5.07 7.18 -3.32
N MET A 61 -4.42 7.88 -4.25
CA MET A 61 -4.06 9.28 -4.12
C MET A 61 -4.99 10.14 -4.96
N LYS A 62 -5.41 11.28 -4.42
CA LYS A 62 -6.29 12.26 -5.08
C LYS A 62 -5.62 13.62 -5.06
N GLU A 63 -5.46 14.29 -6.19
CA GLU A 63 -4.94 15.66 -6.20
C GLU A 63 -5.90 16.61 -5.43
N VAL A 64 -5.34 17.47 -4.57
CA VAL A 64 -6.14 18.50 -3.90
C VAL A 64 -6.52 19.57 -4.93
N GLY A 65 -7.82 19.70 -5.21
CA GLY A 65 -8.31 20.62 -6.24
C GLY A 65 -8.23 20.07 -7.67
N GLY A 66 -8.08 18.75 -7.83
CA GLY A 66 -8.07 18.08 -9.13
C GLY A 66 -9.37 18.21 -9.93
N ILE A 67 -9.37 17.66 -11.15
CA ILE A 67 -10.50 17.79 -12.09
C ILE A 67 -11.76 17.13 -11.53
N PRO A 68 -12.91 17.83 -11.46
CA PRO A 68 -14.18 17.22 -11.08
C PRO A 68 -14.53 15.99 -11.94
N GLY A 69 -14.77 14.85 -11.31
CA GLY A 69 -15.02 13.56 -11.99
C GLY A 69 -13.76 12.73 -12.27
N ASN A 70 -12.57 13.31 -12.17
CA ASN A 70 -11.29 12.60 -12.16
C ASN A 70 -10.67 12.70 -10.78
N GLU A 71 -11.13 11.82 -9.92
CA GLU A 71 -10.91 11.95 -8.49
C GLU A 71 -9.63 11.25 -8.00
N CYS A 72 -8.91 10.48 -8.83
CA CYS A 72 -7.79 9.64 -8.42
C CYS A 72 -6.63 9.66 -9.43
N LEU A 73 -5.39 9.65 -8.91
CA LEU A 73 -4.20 9.38 -9.72
C LEU A 73 -4.19 7.94 -10.22
N THR A 74 -3.88 7.75 -11.49
CA THR A 74 -3.77 6.44 -12.16
C THR A 74 -2.55 6.37 -13.05
N PHE A 75 -2.06 5.16 -13.27
CA PHE A 75 -0.96 4.89 -14.19
C PHE A 75 -1.50 4.42 -15.54
N ARG A 76 -1.17 5.13 -16.62
CA ARG A 76 -1.38 4.66 -18.00
C ARG A 76 -0.43 3.50 -18.33
N ASN A 77 -0.68 2.78 -19.42
CA ASN A 77 0.15 1.63 -19.80
C ASN A 77 1.63 1.97 -20.05
N ASN A 78 1.92 3.18 -20.51
CA ASN A 78 3.29 3.70 -20.63
C ASN A 78 3.91 4.11 -19.27
N GLY A 79 3.16 4.00 -18.18
CA GLY A 79 3.57 4.30 -16.80
C GLY A 79 3.42 5.77 -16.39
N GLU A 80 2.88 6.64 -17.25
CA GLU A 80 2.61 8.04 -16.89
C GLU A 80 1.45 8.14 -15.90
N ILE A 81 1.54 9.11 -14.99
CA ILE A 81 0.49 9.38 -14.00
C ILE A 81 -0.49 10.40 -14.55
N VAL A 82 -1.78 10.09 -14.48
CA VAL A 82 -2.88 11.00 -14.86
C VAL A 82 -4.01 10.97 -13.86
N ASP A 83 -4.86 11.99 -13.86
CA ASP A 83 -6.13 11.95 -13.13
C ASP A 83 -7.16 11.12 -13.90
N ALA A 84 -7.91 10.29 -13.16
CA ALA A 84 -9.04 9.53 -13.67
C ALA A 84 -10.13 9.36 -12.61
N ALA A 85 -11.32 8.93 -13.02
CA ALA A 85 -12.39 8.58 -12.10
C ALA A 85 -11.90 7.55 -11.06
N CYS A 86 -12.23 7.78 -9.78
CA CYS A 86 -11.84 6.87 -8.71
C CYS A 86 -12.56 5.53 -8.82
N ALA A 87 -11.80 4.47 -9.10
CA ALA A 87 -12.20 3.13 -8.70
C ALA A 87 -11.12 2.59 -7.76
N ASN A 88 -11.40 2.70 -6.46
CA ASN A 88 -10.46 2.39 -5.38
C ASN A 88 -10.01 0.92 -5.35
N THR A 89 -10.68 0.06 -6.11
CA THR A 89 -10.42 -1.38 -6.21
C THR A 89 -9.49 -1.74 -7.37
N ALA A 90 -9.00 -0.78 -8.16
CA ALA A 90 -8.15 -1.05 -9.30
C ALA A 90 -6.66 -0.86 -8.96
N ALA A 91 -5.82 -1.84 -9.32
CA ALA A 91 -4.39 -1.83 -9.01
C ALA A 91 -3.62 -0.68 -9.68
N ASP A 92 -4.09 -0.20 -10.82
CA ASP A 92 -3.51 0.93 -11.55
C ASP A 92 -3.75 2.30 -10.90
N ARG A 93 -4.45 2.35 -9.76
CA ARG A 93 -4.66 3.55 -8.93
C ARG A 93 -4.03 3.45 -7.55
N GLN A 94 -3.46 2.29 -7.24
CA GLN A 94 -2.98 1.97 -5.91
C GLN A 94 -1.46 2.07 -5.85
N VAL A 95 -1.00 2.67 -4.77
CA VAL A 95 0.42 2.72 -4.41
C VAL A 95 0.61 2.37 -2.94
N THR A 96 1.81 1.96 -2.57
CA THR A 96 2.17 1.66 -1.19
C THR A 96 3.45 2.41 -0.83
N PRO A 97 3.44 3.31 0.18
CA PRO A 97 4.68 3.81 0.77
C PRO A 97 5.55 2.63 1.18
N SER A 98 6.78 2.61 0.72
CA SER A 98 7.70 1.48 0.86
C SER A 98 9.13 2.00 0.93
N THR A 99 10.08 1.10 1.16
CA THR A 99 11.51 1.43 1.16
C THR A 99 12.23 0.47 0.23
N ASN A 100 13.05 0.97 -0.71
CA ASN A 100 13.85 0.10 -1.58
C ASN A 100 15.11 -0.46 -0.87
N ALA A 101 15.88 -1.32 -1.52
CA ALA A 101 17.04 -1.96 -0.89
C ALA A 101 18.17 -0.98 -0.56
N ALA A 102 18.19 0.18 -1.21
CA ALA A 102 19.09 1.28 -0.88
C ALA A 102 18.65 2.06 0.37
N GLY A 103 17.52 1.70 0.99
CA GLY A 103 16.97 2.40 2.16
C GLY A 103 16.24 3.70 1.80
N VAL A 104 15.93 3.94 0.53
CA VAL A 104 15.23 5.15 0.06
C VAL A 104 13.73 4.94 0.12
N ASP A 105 13.01 5.93 0.63
CA ASP A 105 11.54 5.93 0.62
C ASP A 105 11.03 6.06 -0.82
N VAL A 106 10.11 5.17 -1.17
CA VAL A 106 9.53 5.08 -2.51
C VAL A 106 8.03 4.89 -2.44
N LEU A 107 7.35 5.23 -3.52
CA LEU A 107 5.95 4.86 -3.75
C LEU A 107 5.90 3.66 -4.70
N LEU A 108 5.69 2.47 -4.14
CA LEU A 108 5.56 1.24 -4.88
C LEU A 108 4.22 1.21 -5.62
N VAL A 109 4.25 1.01 -6.93
CA VAL A 109 3.09 0.93 -7.82
C VAL A 109 2.48 -0.47 -7.74
N GLN A 110 1.17 -0.54 -7.58
CA GLN A 110 0.50 -1.83 -7.39
C GLN A 110 0.27 -2.61 -8.69
N ARG A 111 0.14 -1.95 -9.84
CA ARG A 111 -0.16 -2.60 -11.12
C ARG A 111 1.04 -3.32 -11.75
N GLY A 112 0.74 -4.35 -12.54
CA GLY A 112 1.66 -4.91 -13.51
C GLY A 112 1.79 -4.07 -14.78
N PHE A 113 2.87 -4.32 -15.52
CA PHE A 113 3.15 -3.76 -16.84
C PHE A 113 3.30 -4.87 -17.87
N ASP A 114 2.94 -4.55 -19.12
CA ASP A 114 3.03 -5.46 -20.26
C ASP A 114 4.18 -5.03 -21.19
N ALA A 115 4.73 -6.01 -21.93
CA ALA A 115 5.85 -5.82 -22.83
C ALA A 115 5.53 -4.91 -24.04
N GLY A 116 4.25 -4.77 -24.41
CA GLY A 116 3.81 -3.91 -25.50
C GLY A 116 3.99 -2.41 -25.22
N PHE A 117 3.95 -1.98 -23.95
CA PHE A 117 4.11 -0.57 -23.57
C PHE A 117 5.34 -0.30 -22.70
N ARG A 118 5.65 -1.18 -21.75
CA ARG A 118 6.76 -1.04 -20.80
C ARG A 118 7.50 -2.37 -20.62
N PRO A 119 8.23 -2.84 -21.66
CA PRO A 119 9.00 -4.07 -21.57
C PRO A 119 10.08 -4.02 -20.49
N ASP A 120 10.55 -2.82 -20.15
CA ASP A 120 11.48 -2.55 -19.06
C ASP A 120 10.87 -2.80 -17.67
N LEU A 121 9.54 -2.78 -17.53
CA LEU A 121 8.86 -2.99 -16.24
C LEU A 121 8.17 -4.37 -16.12
N VAL A 122 8.36 -5.26 -17.09
CA VAL A 122 7.76 -6.59 -17.03
C VAL A 122 8.49 -7.45 -16.00
N GLY A 123 7.74 -7.95 -15.02
CA GLY A 123 8.27 -8.87 -14.00
C GLY A 123 9.16 -8.19 -12.94
N VAL A 124 9.25 -6.86 -12.93
CA VAL A 124 9.96 -6.09 -11.90
C VAL A 124 8.96 -5.31 -11.05
N GLN A 125 9.41 -4.87 -9.88
CA GLN A 125 8.64 -3.94 -9.05
C GLN A 125 8.79 -2.52 -9.57
N ALA A 126 7.66 -1.87 -9.84
CA ALA A 126 7.63 -0.51 -10.33
C ALA A 126 7.41 0.49 -9.18
N CYS A 127 8.18 1.57 -9.17
CA CYS A 127 8.04 2.69 -8.24
C CYS A 127 7.69 3.96 -9.01
N ILE A 128 7.20 4.98 -8.32
CA ILE A 128 7.14 6.31 -8.92
C ILE A 128 8.53 6.94 -8.88
N GLY A 129 9.02 7.36 -10.04
CA GLY A 129 10.26 8.13 -10.17
C GLY A 129 10.02 9.41 -10.98
N PHE A 130 10.99 10.31 -10.92
CA PHE A 130 11.04 11.51 -11.75
C PHE A 130 12.18 11.35 -12.76
N ASN A 131 11.97 11.83 -13.99
CA ASN A 131 12.95 11.71 -15.09
C ASN A 131 13.44 13.08 -15.57
N GLY A 132 13.34 14.10 -14.73
CA GLY A 132 13.61 15.50 -15.06
C GLY A 132 12.45 16.25 -15.72
N THR A 133 11.39 15.58 -16.20
CA THR A 133 10.23 16.26 -16.83
C THR A 133 8.87 15.75 -16.35
N ALA A 134 8.75 14.49 -15.97
CA ALA A 134 7.50 13.88 -15.54
C ALA A 134 7.72 12.86 -14.42
N MET A 135 6.73 12.73 -13.53
CA MET A 135 6.64 11.61 -12.60
C MET A 135 5.97 10.43 -13.30
N LYS A 136 6.61 9.26 -13.25
CA LYS A 136 6.15 8.05 -13.94
C LYS A 136 6.62 6.78 -13.23
N ALA A 137 6.02 5.65 -13.61
CA ALA A 137 6.50 4.34 -13.19
C ALA A 137 7.91 4.07 -13.75
N VAL A 138 8.81 3.64 -12.88
CA VAL A 138 10.20 3.24 -13.16
C VAL A 138 10.53 1.97 -12.37
N ASP A 139 11.63 1.31 -12.69
CA ASP A 139 12.13 0.19 -11.87
C ASP A 139 12.57 0.71 -10.49
N CYS A 140 12.02 0.12 -9.42
CA CYS A 140 12.38 0.46 -8.04
C CYS A 140 13.87 0.27 -7.70
N ALA A 141 14.59 -0.57 -8.45
CA ALA A 141 16.01 -0.83 -8.23
C ALA A 141 16.94 0.07 -9.07
N GLY A 142 16.42 0.75 -10.10
CA GLY A 142 17.23 1.36 -11.15
C GLY A 142 17.13 2.88 -11.31
N SER A 143 16.29 3.57 -10.55
CA SER A 143 16.14 5.04 -10.65
C SER A 143 16.89 5.78 -9.54
N ASP A 144 17.71 6.77 -9.93
CA ASP A 144 18.38 7.67 -8.99
C ASP A 144 17.43 8.72 -8.39
N GLU A 145 16.26 8.90 -9.00
CA GLU A 145 15.31 9.94 -8.63
C GLU A 145 13.94 9.32 -8.33
N MET A 146 13.76 8.95 -7.06
CA MET A 146 12.54 8.31 -6.56
C MET A 146 11.59 9.34 -5.97
N VAL A 147 10.30 9.09 -6.15
CA VAL A 147 9.23 9.92 -5.58
C VAL A 147 8.68 9.25 -4.33
N SER A 148 8.57 10.02 -3.27
CA SER A 148 7.98 9.66 -1.99
C SER A 148 6.86 10.63 -1.59
N LEU A 149 6.18 10.34 -0.48
CA LEU A 149 5.26 11.29 0.15
C LEU A 149 5.98 12.09 1.22
N VAL A 150 6.10 13.40 1.02
CA VAL A 150 6.69 14.34 2.00
C VAL A 150 5.67 15.42 2.29
N GLY A 151 5.22 15.55 3.54
CA GLY A 151 4.25 16.57 3.93
C GLY A 151 2.90 16.49 3.18
N GLY A 152 2.52 15.30 2.70
CA GLY A 152 1.32 15.11 1.88
C GLY A 152 1.49 15.49 0.41
N GLN A 153 2.72 15.70 -0.07
CA GLN A 153 3.04 16.02 -1.45
C GLN A 153 3.84 14.88 -2.09
N LEU A 154 3.69 14.72 -3.41
CA LEU A 154 4.57 13.84 -4.18
C LEU A 154 5.87 14.59 -4.47
N THR A 155 6.97 14.11 -3.91
CA THR A 155 8.26 14.80 -3.97
C THR A 155 9.35 13.82 -4.35
N ALA A 156 10.12 14.17 -5.37
CA ALA A 156 11.32 13.48 -5.81
C ALA A 156 12.49 13.75 -4.86
N THR A 157 13.50 12.87 -4.87
CA THR A 157 14.73 13.05 -4.05
C THR A 157 15.44 14.39 -4.29
N SER A 158 15.35 14.95 -5.50
CA SER A 158 15.91 16.27 -5.86
C SER A 158 15.13 17.47 -5.29
N GLY A 159 13.93 17.24 -4.76
CA GLY A 159 13.00 18.29 -4.33
C GLY A 159 11.96 18.66 -5.40
N ALA A 160 12.08 18.17 -6.63
CA ALA A 160 11.03 18.32 -7.63
C ALA A 160 9.71 17.71 -7.14
N CYS A 161 8.59 18.36 -7.39
CA CYS A 161 7.31 17.94 -6.81
C CYS A 161 6.16 18.09 -7.78
N GLN A 162 5.08 17.36 -7.53
CA GLN A 162 3.85 17.50 -8.30
C GLN A 162 3.25 18.90 -8.07
N SER A 163 2.87 19.57 -9.15
CA SER A 163 2.42 20.97 -9.15
C SER A 163 0.99 21.16 -9.65
N GLY A 164 0.34 20.09 -10.09
CA GLY A 164 -1.02 20.08 -10.62
C GLY A 164 -1.16 19.05 -11.74
N HIS A 165 -2.01 19.40 -12.71
CA HIS A 165 -2.25 18.65 -13.93
C HIS A 165 -2.44 19.60 -15.13
N ASP A 166 -2.31 19.07 -16.35
CA ASP A 166 -2.61 19.80 -17.59
C ASP A 166 -4.07 19.57 -18.08
N ASP A 167 -4.44 20.21 -19.19
CA ASP A 167 -5.78 20.08 -19.80
C ASP A 167 -6.11 18.65 -20.30
N LYS A 168 -5.14 17.73 -20.27
CA LYS A 168 -5.29 16.31 -20.62
C LYS A 168 -5.22 15.41 -19.40
N ALA A 169 -5.39 15.98 -18.20
CA ALA A 169 -5.28 15.31 -16.90
C ALA A 169 -3.90 14.71 -16.63
N GLN A 170 -2.85 15.10 -17.36
CA GLN A 170 -1.49 14.64 -17.14
C GLN A 170 -0.90 15.37 -15.94
N LEU A 171 -0.31 14.64 -15.00
CA LEU A 171 0.35 15.24 -13.85
C LEU A 171 1.47 16.19 -14.30
N THR A 172 1.48 17.42 -13.76
CA THR A 172 2.57 18.38 -13.96
C THR A 172 3.52 18.37 -12.77
N VAL A 173 4.78 18.70 -13.05
CA VAL A 173 5.85 18.74 -12.05
C VAL A 173 6.44 20.14 -12.01
N ASP A 174 6.75 20.65 -10.82
CA ASP A 174 7.64 21.77 -10.61
C ASP A 174 9.05 21.22 -10.29
N PRO A 175 10.00 21.27 -11.23
CA PRO A 175 11.36 20.75 -11.01
C PRO A 175 12.12 21.50 -9.92
N ALA A 176 11.73 22.73 -9.60
CA ALA A 176 12.37 23.54 -8.56
C ALA A 176 11.75 23.34 -7.17
N GLY A 177 10.65 22.57 -7.05
CA GLY A 177 10.02 22.29 -5.76
C GLY A 177 9.34 23.49 -5.11
N THR A 178 8.99 24.53 -5.86
CA THR A 178 8.49 25.80 -5.29
C THR A 178 6.97 25.86 -5.19
N ASN A 179 6.26 25.23 -6.14
CA ASN A 179 4.81 25.28 -6.28
C ASN A 179 4.20 23.88 -6.12
N CYS A 180 4.59 23.19 -5.05
CA CYS A 180 4.13 21.84 -4.77
C CYS A 180 2.67 21.86 -4.31
N VAL A 181 1.85 20.97 -4.87
CA VAL A 181 0.47 20.77 -4.42
C VAL A 181 0.34 19.44 -3.69
N GLY A 182 -0.67 19.36 -2.83
CA GLY A 182 -0.89 18.20 -1.97
C GLY A 182 -1.74 17.14 -2.65
N VAL A 183 -1.63 15.91 -2.13
CA VAL A 183 -2.56 14.82 -2.41
C VAL A 183 -3.33 14.43 -1.14
N THR A 184 -4.58 14.06 -1.32
CA THR A 184 -5.38 13.39 -0.29
C THR A 184 -5.21 11.88 -0.46
N LEU A 185 -5.12 11.16 0.66
CA LEU A 185 -4.88 9.73 0.68
C LEU A 185 -6.13 9.00 1.15
N THR A 186 -6.47 7.90 0.48
CA THR A 186 -7.49 6.95 0.95
C THR A 186 -6.85 5.58 1.08
N THR A 187 -6.77 5.04 2.30
CA THR A 187 -6.28 3.68 2.53
C THR A 187 -7.27 2.67 1.97
N VAL A 188 -6.76 1.65 1.29
CA VAL A 188 -7.53 0.61 0.62
C VAL A 188 -6.90 -0.76 0.85
N THR A 189 -7.69 -1.81 0.63
CA THR A 189 -7.15 -3.16 0.51
C THR A 189 -6.36 -3.27 -0.79
N PRO A 190 -5.12 -3.80 -0.76
CA PRO A 190 -4.33 -4.00 -1.96
C PRO A 190 -5.03 -4.92 -2.97
N THR A 191 -5.13 -4.48 -4.22
CA THR A 191 -5.59 -5.27 -5.36
C THR A 191 -4.39 -5.94 -6.03
N ALA A 192 -4.50 -7.19 -6.48
CA ALA A 192 -3.41 -7.86 -7.19
C ALA A 192 -2.97 -7.08 -8.47
N PRO A 193 -1.67 -7.07 -8.80
CA PRO A 193 -1.12 -6.38 -9.97
C PRO A 193 -1.69 -6.82 -11.33
#